data_AF-A0A960XK83-F1
#
_entry.id   AF-A0A960XK83-F1
#
_cell.length_a   1.000
_cell.length_b   1.000
_cell.length_c   1.000
_cell.angle_alpha   90.00
_cell.angle_beta   90.00
_cell.angle_gamma   90.00
#
_symmetry.space_group_name_H-M   'P 1'
#
loop_
_entity.id
_entity.type
_entity.pdbx_description
1 polymer ?
#
loop_
_entity_poly.entity_id
_entity_poly.type
_entity_poly.pdbx_seq_one_letter_code
_entity_poly.pdbx_strand_id
1 'polypeptide(L)'
;MILTFLFGILVGRTQAQTWQDVTGNIPGGIPIVQNGGPLASDGTNLYVNTGSGVVRTTNGSSFTQTADIEGGSWRFVKVVNGEVWVGDAIASGHYTYLWRSSDLGATWNGASNGMPGEVDIISLEDVTYDEDSGTYWAASRIGGVYRSNDGTNWTHNRVGLPQVPFVGYSTGEFVIAEGGDAMVAMIGDGTIVPAGIYRTQNDGASFSRLPDVIPGDPGNFVRIGDRILYTSSGVNLITGGLFITEDFGDTWTFQNQW
;
A
#
# COMPACT_ATOMS: atom_id res chain seq x y z
N MET A 1 3.75 -3.37 -19.53
CA MET A 1 4.55 -3.64 -18.32
C MET A 1 5.22 -2.33 -17.93
N ILE A 2 5.22 -1.95 -16.65
CA ILE A 2 5.70 -0.65 -16.17
C ILE A 2 6.81 -0.91 -15.14
N LEU A 3 7.90 -0.14 -15.20
CA LEU A 3 9.03 -0.26 -14.26
C LEU A 3 9.34 1.13 -13.67
N THR A 4 9.48 1.19 -12.36
CA THR A 4 9.90 2.38 -11.61
C THR A 4 11.27 2.17 -11.00
N PHE A 5 12.06 3.24 -10.97
CA PHE A 5 13.31 3.32 -10.20
C PHE A 5 13.45 4.72 -9.63
N LEU A 6 14.46 4.91 -8.78
CA LEU A 6 14.70 6.09 -7.94
C LEU A 6 14.59 7.46 -8.67
N PHE A 7 14.62 7.48 -10.01
CA PHE A 7 14.65 8.70 -10.82
C PHE A 7 13.77 8.67 -12.08
N GLY A 8 12.87 7.69 -12.23
CA GLY A 8 12.00 7.72 -13.41
C GLY A 8 10.99 6.59 -13.58
N ILE A 9 10.13 6.79 -14.58
CA ILE A 9 9.08 5.86 -14.97
C ILE A 9 9.35 5.40 -16.40
N LEU A 10 9.40 4.07 -16.57
CA LEU A 10 9.46 3.44 -17.88
C LEU A 10 8.13 2.76 -18.21
N VAL A 11 7.61 3.02 -19.42
CA VAL A 11 6.40 2.36 -19.93
C VAL A 11 6.77 1.42 -21.08
N GLY A 12 6.46 0.13 -20.92
CA GLY A 12 6.65 -0.91 -21.94
C GLY A 12 5.33 -1.28 -22.62
N ARG A 13 5.30 -1.18 -23.97
CA ARG A 13 4.08 -1.34 -24.79
C ARG A 13 3.77 -2.78 -25.23
N THR A 14 4.67 -3.74 -25.06
CA THR A 14 4.48 -5.17 -25.37
C THR A 14 5.36 -6.06 -24.47
N GLN A 15 5.15 -7.39 -24.48
CA GLN A 15 6.03 -8.36 -23.83
C GLN A 15 7.46 -8.26 -24.45
N ALA A 16 8.29 -7.42 -23.81
CA ALA A 16 9.72 -7.13 -23.99
C ALA A 16 10.16 -6.22 -25.17
N GLN A 17 10.81 -5.08 -24.84
CA GLN A 17 12.29 -4.85 -24.96
C GLN A 17 12.71 -3.38 -25.09
N THR A 18 11.79 -2.44 -25.36
CA THR A 18 12.13 -1.00 -25.38
C THR A 18 11.36 -0.26 -24.30
N TRP A 19 12.12 0.37 -23.42
CA TRP A 19 11.59 1.23 -22.39
C TRP A 19 11.79 2.69 -22.79
N GLN A 20 10.75 3.50 -22.60
CA GLN A 20 10.83 4.94 -22.80
C GLN A 20 10.73 5.63 -21.44
N ASP A 21 11.70 6.50 -21.15
CA ASP A 21 11.61 7.43 -20.02
C ASP A 21 10.59 8.53 -20.33
N VAL A 22 9.63 8.66 -19.44
CA VAL A 22 8.54 9.64 -19.56
C VAL A 22 8.57 10.68 -18.45
N THR A 23 9.60 10.66 -17.60
CA THR A 23 9.70 11.50 -16.40
C THR A 23 9.64 12.99 -16.73
N GLY A 24 10.29 13.42 -17.82
CA GLY A 24 10.26 14.80 -18.28
C GLY A 24 8.88 15.31 -18.72
N ASN A 25 7.91 14.40 -18.91
CA ASN A 25 6.55 14.75 -19.32
C ASN A 25 5.57 14.83 -18.13
N ILE A 26 6.01 14.56 -16.90
CA ILE A 26 5.18 14.47 -15.71
C ILE A 26 5.15 15.85 -15.01
N PRO A 27 4.00 16.56 -14.99
CA PRO A 27 3.85 17.81 -14.25
C PRO A 27 4.16 17.61 -12.76
N GLY A 28 4.78 18.60 -12.12
CA GLY A 28 5.10 18.54 -10.68
C GLY A 28 6.28 17.62 -10.31
N GLY A 29 6.75 16.77 -11.24
CA GLY A 29 7.84 15.83 -10.99
C GLY A 29 7.49 14.71 -10.01
N ILE A 30 8.34 13.68 -9.96
CA ILE A 30 8.17 12.56 -9.03
C ILE A 30 8.87 12.92 -7.70
N PRO A 31 8.18 12.82 -6.54
CA PRO A 31 8.78 13.12 -5.24
C PRO A 31 9.94 12.16 -4.94
N ILE A 32 11.06 12.69 -4.48
CA ILE A 32 12.28 11.92 -4.17
C ILE A 32 12.17 11.21 -2.79
N VAL A 33 11.24 11.65 -1.93
CA VAL A 33 11.26 11.36 -0.48
C VAL A 33 10.11 10.48 0.03
N GLN A 34 9.26 9.94 -0.84
CA GLN A 34 8.08 9.16 -0.45
C GLN A 34 8.29 7.68 -0.84
N ASN A 35 8.51 6.80 0.15
CA ASN A 35 8.76 5.35 0.01
C ASN A 35 7.57 4.53 -0.54
N GLY A 36 6.71 5.08 -1.39
CA GLY A 36 5.35 4.55 -1.63
C GLY A 36 5.01 4.61 -3.10
N GLY A 37 4.20 3.66 -3.54
CA GLY A 37 3.91 3.42 -4.96
C GLY A 37 3.51 4.73 -5.63
N PRO A 38 4.39 5.34 -6.45
CA PRO A 38 4.07 6.59 -7.10
C PRO A 38 3.10 6.35 -8.25
N LEU A 39 2.71 5.09 -8.50
CA LEU A 39 1.97 4.68 -9.68
C LEU A 39 0.84 3.72 -9.33
N ALA A 40 -0.27 3.90 -10.04
CA ALA A 40 -1.35 2.93 -10.09
C ALA A 40 -1.91 2.84 -11.51
N SER A 41 -2.55 1.73 -11.86
CA SER A 41 -3.23 1.59 -13.15
C SER A 41 -4.55 0.85 -13.00
N ASP A 42 -5.55 1.29 -13.75
CA ASP A 42 -6.83 0.60 -13.94
C ASP A 42 -6.85 -0.24 -15.24
N GLY A 43 -5.69 -0.38 -15.90
CA GLY A 43 -5.53 -1.04 -17.20
C GLY A 43 -5.68 -0.11 -18.42
N THR A 44 -6.36 1.03 -18.28
CA THR A 44 -6.55 2.05 -19.33
C THR A 44 -5.75 3.33 -19.03
N ASN A 45 -5.78 3.75 -17.78
CA ASN A 45 -5.12 4.91 -17.23
C ASN A 45 -3.93 4.47 -16.36
N LEU A 46 -2.89 5.28 -16.38
CA LEU A 46 -1.81 5.28 -15.41
C LEU A 46 -1.95 6.56 -14.58
N TYR A 47 -2.01 6.39 -13.27
CA TYR A 47 -2.01 7.46 -12.29
C TYR A 47 -0.61 7.59 -11.73
N VAL A 48 -0.14 8.82 -11.59
CA VAL A 48 1.15 9.13 -10.99
C VAL A 48 0.95 10.10 -9.85
N ASN A 49 1.44 9.75 -8.68
CA ASN A 49 1.54 10.66 -7.56
C ASN A 49 2.78 11.55 -7.73
N THR A 50 2.58 12.87 -7.69
CA THR A 50 3.59 13.90 -7.96
C THR A 50 3.75 14.84 -6.77
N GLY A 51 4.76 15.71 -6.80
CA GLY A 51 4.90 16.78 -5.81
C GLY A 51 3.76 17.81 -5.84
N SER A 52 2.86 17.74 -6.83
CA SER A 52 1.75 18.67 -7.05
C SER A 52 0.39 17.97 -7.09
N GLY A 53 0.29 16.74 -6.56
CA GLY A 53 -0.94 15.95 -6.58
C GLY A 53 -0.88 14.78 -7.58
N VAL A 54 -2.03 14.27 -8.00
CA VAL A 54 -2.08 13.14 -8.92
C VAL A 54 -2.19 13.63 -10.36
N VAL A 55 -1.43 13.01 -11.25
CA VAL A 55 -1.58 13.17 -12.70
C VAL A 55 -1.99 11.84 -13.32
N ARG A 56 -2.66 11.90 -14.47
CA ARG A 56 -3.15 10.73 -15.20
C ARG A 56 -2.69 10.74 -16.66
N THR A 57 -2.45 9.56 -17.23
CA THR A 57 -2.20 9.39 -18.65
C THR A 57 -2.87 8.11 -19.19
N THR A 58 -3.26 8.10 -20.46
CA THR A 58 -3.73 6.89 -21.18
C THR A 58 -2.71 6.37 -22.18
N ASN A 59 -1.62 7.12 -22.42
CA ASN A 59 -0.68 6.85 -23.51
C ASN A 59 0.80 6.86 -23.07
N GLY A 60 1.08 7.28 -21.83
CA GLY A 60 2.43 7.41 -21.28
C GLY A 60 3.23 8.61 -21.79
N SER A 61 2.75 9.33 -22.80
CA SER A 61 3.46 10.47 -23.41
C SER A 61 2.94 11.84 -22.97
N SER A 62 1.66 11.92 -22.57
CA SER A 62 1.03 13.16 -22.14
C SER A 62 0.26 12.91 -20.84
N PHE A 63 0.47 13.77 -19.84
CA PHE A 63 -0.14 13.68 -18.53
C PHE A 63 -1.10 14.84 -18.30
N THR A 64 -2.20 14.57 -17.61
CA THR A 64 -3.21 15.55 -17.23
C THR A 64 -3.34 15.56 -15.72
N GLN A 65 -3.28 16.74 -15.12
CA GLN A 65 -3.51 16.94 -13.68
C GLN A 65 -4.95 16.52 -13.33
N THR A 66 -5.12 15.76 -12.25
CA THR A 66 -6.45 15.49 -11.68
C THR A 66 -6.94 16.72 -10.91
N ALA A 67 -8.17 16.70 -10.43
CA ALA A 67 -8.59 17.72 -9.45
C ALA A 67 -7.64 17.74 -8.25
N ASP A 68 -7.51 18.92 -7.64
CA ASP A 68 -6.69 19.10 -6.45
C ASP A 68 -7.25 18.26 -5.31
N ILE A 69 -6.33 17.65 -4.57
CA ILE A 69 -6.63 16.94 -3.33
C ILE A 69 -6.21 17.88 -2.20
N GLU A 70 -7.08 18.07 -1.21
CA GLU A 70 -6.76 18.95 -0.09
C GLU A 70 -5.64 18.33 0.75
N GLY A 71 -4.46 18.94 0.69
CA GLY A 71 -3.25 18.45 1.34
C GLY A 71 -2.03 18.64 0.45
N GLY A 72 -0.89 18.08 0.84
CA GLY A 72 0.35 18.30 0.08
C GLY A 72 1.37 17.18 0.12
N SER A 73 1.09 16.04 0.76
CA SER A 73 2.09 14.99 1.00
C SER A 73 1.51 13.59 0.83
N TRP A 74 1.40 13.12 -0.40
CA TRP A 74 0.73 11.85 -0.68
C TRP A 74 1.70 10.66 -0.59
N ARG A 75 1.33 9.66 0.22
CA ARG A 75 2.10 8.45 0.47
C ARG A 75 2.01 7.44 -0.68
N PHE A 76 0.81 7.22 -1.20
CA PHE A 76 0.55 6.26 -2.27
C PHE A 76 -0.56 6.75 -3.20
N VAL A 77 -0.58 6.18 -4.41
CA VAL A 77 -1.78 6.12 -5.25
C VAL A 77 -2.06 4.65 -5.57
N LYS A 78 -3.33 4.22 -5.51
CA LYS A 78 -3.77 2.86 -5.86
C LYS A 78 -5.09 2.87 -6.61
N VAL A 79 -5.33 1.84 -7.41
CA VAL A 79 -6.66 1.55 -7.95
C VAL A 79 -7.21 0.35 -7.20
N VAL A 80 -8.33 0.52 -6.52
CA VAL A 80 -8.96 -0.50 -5.67
C VAL A 80 -10.46 -0.45 -5.92
N ASN A 81 -11.04 -1.60 -6.27
CA ASN A 81 -12.46 -1.74 -6.60
C ASN A 81 -12.95 -0.72 -7.65
N GLY A 82 -12.14 -0.48 -8.69
CA GLY A 82 -12.45 0.48 -9.76
C GLY A 82 -12.34 1.95 -9.40
N GLU A 83 -11.99 2.29 -8.16
CA GLU A 83 -11.79 3.65 -7.67
C GLU A 83 -10.29 3.96 -7.51
N VAL A 84 -9.92 5.23 -7.63
CA VAL A 84 -8.57 5.71 -7.37
C VAL A 84 -8.47 6.18 -5.92
N TRP A 85 -7.48 5.67 -5.20
CA TRP A 85 -7.24 5.95 -3.78
C TRP A 85 -5.90 6.63 -3.60
N VAL A 86 -5.86 7.64 -2.73
CA VAL A 86 -4.64 8.36 -2.35
C VAL A 86 -4.56 8.42 -0.83
N GLY A 87 -3.48 7.88 -0.28
CA GLY A 87 -3.16 7.98 1.14
C GLY A 87 -2.22 9.13 1.43
N ASP A 88 -2.38 9.74 2.59
CA ASP A 88 -1.55 10.83 3.09
C ASP A 88 -0.30 10.29 3.83
N ALA A 89 0.78 11.05 3.76
CA ALA A 89 2.05 10.74 4.40
C ALA A 89 2.15 11.41 5.78
N ILE A 90 3.14 10.95 6.56
CA ILE A 90 3.37 11.46 7.91
C ILE A 90 3.57 12.99 7.88
N ALA A 91 2.97 13.69 8.86
CA ALA A 91 3.13 15.12 9.13
C ALA A 91 2.57 16.07 8.06
N SER A 92 1.51 15.68 7.35
CA SER A 92 0.80 16.59 6.43
C SER A 92 0.06 17.72 7.17
N GLY A 93 -0.27 17.54 8.45
CA GLY A 93 -1.05 18.50 9.24
C GLY A 93 -2.55 18.54 8.88
N HIS A 94 -3.03 17.55 8.12
CA HIS A 94 -4.43 17.44 7.70
C HIS A 94 -5.18 16.35 8.48
N TYR A 95 -6.48 16.54 8.66
CA TYR A 95 -7.38 15.61 9.39
C TYR A 95 -7.91 14.46 8.51
N THR A 96 -7.70 14.53 7.19
CA THR A 96 -8.16 13.52 6.21
C THR A 96 -6.96 12.82 5.59
N TYR A 97 -6.77 11.55 5.94
CA TYR A 97 -5.60 10.76 5.57
C TYR A 97 -5.80 9.87 4.33
N LEU A 98 -7.04 9.75 3.86
CA LEU A 98 -7.44 8.91 2.74
C LEU A 98 -8.41 9.66 1.85
N TRP A 99 -8.11 9.68 0.56
CA TRP A 99 -8.93 10.27 -0.47
C TRP A 99 -9.30 9.21 -1.49
N ARG A 100 -10.52 9.28 -1.99
CA ARG A 100 -10.96 8.41 -3.09
C ARG A 100 -11.65 9.18 -4.20
N SER A 101 -11.54 8.66 -5.41
CA SER A 101 -12.18 9.17 -6.61
C SER A 101 -12.78 8.03 -7.41
N SER A 102 -14.09 8.12 -7.68
CA SER A 102 -14.83 7.19 -8.53
C SER A 102 -14.96 7.69 -9.97
N ASP A 103 -14.46 8.88 -10.28
CA ASP A 103 -14.54 9.54 -11.58
C ASP A 103 -13.16 9.81 -12.20
N LEU A 104 -12.21 8.90 -11.92
CA LEU A 104 -10.86 8.88 -12.48
C LEU A 104 -10.04 10.14 -12.17
N GLY A 105 -10.27 10.75 -11.00
CA GLY A 105 -9.60 11.94 -10.50
C GLY A 105 -10.28 13.26 -10.88
N ALA A 106 -11.50 13.27 -11.40
CA ALA A 106 -12.21 14.52 -11.67
C ALA A 106 -12.72 15.17 -10.38
N THR A 107 -13.04 14.38 -9.35
CA THR A 107 -13.33 14.82 -8.00
C THR A 107 -12.70 13.88 -6.97
N TRP A 108 -12.38 14.41 -5.79
CA TRP A 108 -11.82 13.65 -4.66
C TRP A 108 -12.68 13.85 -3.43
N ASN A 109 -12.95 12.77 -2.71
CA ASN A 109 -13.73 12.77 -1.49
C ASN A 109 -12.90 12.17 -0.35
N GLY A 110 -12.96 12.81 0.83
CA GLY A 110 -12.36 12.28 2.04
C GLY A 110 -13.02 10.96 2.46
N ALA A 111 -12.20 10.00 2.87
CA ALA A 111 -12.60 8.62 3.10
C ALA A 111 -11.98 8.06 4.39
N SER A 112 -11.82 8.88 5.44
CA SER A 112 -11.08 8.53 6.67
C SER A 112 -11.93 8.46 7.93
N ASN A 113 -13.27 8.41 7.84
CA ASN A 113 -14.10 8.42 9.05
C ASN A 113 -13.82 7.19 9.92
N GLY A 114 -13.63 7.38 11.22
CA GLY A 114 -13.28 6.30 12.15
C GLY A 114 -11.80 5.91 12.18
N MET A 115 -10.97 6.47 11.29
CA MET A 115 -9.52 6.48 11.48
C MET A 115 -9.15 7.56 12.53
N PRO A 116 -8.12 7.34 13.36
CA PRO A 116 -7.70 8.30 14.39
C PRO A 116 -7.37 9.66 13.76
N GLY A 117 -8.25 10.64 14.02
CA GLY A 117 -8.20 11.98 13.42
C GLY A 117 -7.27 12.98 14.11
N GLU A 118 -6.51 12.59 15.14
CA GLU A 118 -5.85 13.55 16.05
C GLU A 118 -4.38 13.26 16.34
N VAL A 119 -3.76 12.28 15.67
CA VAL A 119 -2.33 12.01 15.88
C VAL A 119 -1.55 12.39 14.64
N ASP A 120 -0.79 13.47 14.72
CA ASP A 120 0.01 14.09 13.65
C ASP A 120 1.08 13.16 13.01
N ILE A 121 1.19 11.92 13.48
CA ILE A 121 2.23 10.96 13.10
C ILE A 121 1.70 9.77 12.29
N ILE A 122 0.42 9.79 11.90
CA ILE A 122 -0.22 8.68 11.20
C ILE A 122 -0.04 8.86 9.69
N SER A 123 0.59 7.87 9.04
CA SER A 123 0.49 7.68 7.59
C SER A 123 -0.37 6.47 7.28
N LEU A 124 -1.13 6.56 6.20
CA LEU A 124 -1.71 5.39 5.56
C LEU A 124 -0.74 4.86 4.54
N GLU A 125 -0.35 3.62 4.71
CA GLU A 125 0.68 2.97 3.90
C GLU A 125 0.06 2.18 2.76
N ASP A 126 -1.14 1.61 2.99
CA ASP A 126 -1.79 0.78 1.99
C ASP A 126 -3.30 0.68 2.16
N VAL A 127 -3.99 0.36 1.05
CA VAL A 127 -5.41 0.03 0.98
C VAL A 127 -5.64 -1.11 -0.02
N THR A 128 -6.55 -2.01 0.33
CA THR A 128 -6.98 -3.14 -0.51
C THR A 128 -8.48 -3.39 -0.36
N TYR A 129 -9.03 -4.16 -1.30
CA TYR A 129 -10.41 -4.63 -1.28
C TYR A 129 -10.42 -6.15 -1.43
N ASP A 130 -11.21 -6.80 -0.59
CA ASP A 130 -11.54 -8.20 -0.70
C ASP A 130 -12.85 -8.34 -1.46
N GLU A 131 -12.77 -8.84 -2.69
CA GLU A 131 -13.93 -9.03 -3.57
C GLU A 131 -14.90 -10.09 -3.03
N ASP A 132 -14.41 -11.07 -2.27
CA ASP A 132 -15.24 -12.18 -1.77
C ASP A 132 -16.13 -11.73 -0.61
N SER A 133 -15.58 -10.95 0.32
CA SER A 133 -16.33 -10.43 1.46
C SER A 133 -16.98 -9.06 1.19
N GLY A 134 -16.54 -8.36 0.15
CA GLY A 134 -16.95 -7.00 -0.16
C GLY A 134 -16.41 -5.97 0.83
N THR A 135 -15.22 -6.21 1.40
CA THR A 135 -14.66 -5.40 2.48
C THR A 135 -13.37 -4.72 2.07
N TYR A 136 -13.18 -3.50 2.56
CA TYR A 136 -11.94 -2.74 2.42
C TYR A 136 -11.07 -2.92 3.66
N TRP A 137 -9.77 -2.94 3.42
CA TRP A 137 -8.76 -2.97 4.46
C TRP A 137 -7.72 -1.89 4.21
N ALA A 138 -7.27 -1.22 5.28
CA ALA A 138 -6.22 -0.22 5.21
C ALA A 138 -5.16 -0.48 6.28
N ALA A 139 -3.89 -0.31 5.92
CA ALA A 139 -2.75 -0.40 6.82
C ALA A 139 -2.19 0.98 7.12
N SER A 140 -1.87 1.21 8.40
CA SER A 140 -1.28 2.46 8.88
C SER A 140 0.02 2.23 9.63
N ARG A 141 1.02 3.05 9.31
CA ARG A 141 2.35 2.95 9.91
C ARG A 141 2.36 3.23 11.40
N ILE A 142 1.45 4.07 11.90
CA ILE A 142 1.29 4.35 13.33
C ILE A 142 -0.21 4.40 13.65
N GLY A 143 -0.92 3.34 13.29
CA GLY A 143 -2.37 3.29 13.47
C GLY A 143 -2.95 1.89 13.39
N GLY A 144 -2.16 0.87 13.04
CA GLY A 144 -2.62 -0.51 12.91
C GLY A 144 -3.38 -0.76 11.61
N VAL A 145 -4.36 -1.66 11.69
CA VAL A 145 -5.16 -2.08 10.54
C VAL A 145 -6.60 -1.62 10.72
N TYR A 146 -7.23 -1.20 9.63
CA TYR A 146 -8.61 -0.74 9.60
C TYR A 146 -9.42 -1.58 8.62
N ARG A 147 -10.68 -1.82 8.97
CA ARG A 147 -11.66 -2.52 8.12
C ARG A 147 -12.85 -1.62 7.83
N SER A 148 -13.38 -1.68 6.62
CA SER A 148 -14.58 -0.95 6.21
C SER A 148 -15.44 -1.78 5.26
N ASN A 149 -16.76 -1.59 5.30
CA ASN A 149 -17.68 -2.21 4.33
C ASN A 149 -18.03 -1.26 3.17
N ASP A 150 -17.68 0.03 3.27
CA ASP A 150 -18.06 1.07 2.30
C ASP A 150 -16.89 1.94 1.84
N GLY A 151 -15.69 1.70 2.39
CA GLY A 151 -14.46 2.43 2.13
C GLY A 151 -14.42 3.85 2.71
N THR A 152 -15.41 4.25 3.52
CA THR A 152 -15.52 5.60 4.09
C THR A 152 -15.61 5.60 5.61
N ASN A 153 -16.25 4.58 6.19
CA ASN A 153 -16.39 4.37 7.62
C ASN A 153 -15.54 3.18 8.04
N TRP A 154 -14.56 3.44 8.88
CA TRP A 154 -13.52 2.48 9.23
C TRP A 154 -13.62 2.09 10.70
N THR A 155 -13.38 0.81 10.97
CA THR A 155 -13.21 0.26 12.31
C THR A 155 -11.74 -0.11 12.50
N HIS A 156 -11.18 0.22 13.66
CA HIS A 156 -9.80 -0.10 14.00
C HIS A 156 -9.69 -1.55 14.51
N ASN A 157 -8.90 -2.37 13.84
CA ASN A 157 -8.65 -3.77 14.12
C ASN A 157 -7.16 -3.97 14.49
N ARG A 158 -6.87 -4.11 15.79
CA ARG A 158 -5.48 -4.25 16.30
C ARG A 158 -5.26 -5.39 17.28
N VAL A 159 -6.29 -6.17 17.57
CA VAL A 159 -6.19 -7.29 18.52
C VAL A 159 -5.20 -8.30 17.97
N GLY A 160 -4.18 -8.66 18.76
CA GLY A 160 -3.13 -9.60 18.34
C GLY A 160 -2.03 -9.02 17.46
N LEU A 161 -2.10 -7.72 17.11
CA LEU A 161 -0.97 -7.01 16.51
C LEU A 161 -0.04 -6.45 17.60
N PRO A 162 1.27 -6.34 17.32
CA PRO A 162 2.22 -5.73 18.24
C PRO A 162 1.91 -4.24 18.39
N GLN A 163 2.12 -3.70 19.59
CA GLN A 163 1.87 -2.30 19.90
C GLN A 163 3.16 -1.60 20.28
N VAL A 164 3.33 -0.39 19.78
CA VAL A 164 4.41 0.51 20.17
C VAL A 164 4.13 1.00 21.61
N PRO A 165 4.98 0.71 22.61
CA PRO A 165 4.67 0.95 24.03
C PRO A 165 4.36 2.40 24.40
N PHE A 166 4.89 3.37 23.65
CA PHE A 166 4.75 4.79 23.97
C PHE A 166 3.58 5.49 23.28
N VAL A 167 3.02 4.90 22.21
CA VAL A 167 1.90 5.48 21.46
C VAL A 167 0.67 4.56 21.38
N GLY A 168 0.79 3.28 21.78
CA GLY A 168 -0.32 2.33 21.82
C GLY A 168 -0.83 1.87 20.44
N TYR A 169 -0.13 2.23 19.36
CA TYR A 169 -0.48 1.92 17.98
C TYR A 169 0.35 0.78 17.40
N SER A 170 -0.19 0.13 16.38
CA SER A 170 0.49 -0.90 15.59
C SER A 170 1.03 -0.29 14.28
N THR A 171 2.07 -0.90 13.72
CA THR A 171 2.85 -0.39 12.58
C THR A 171 2.65 -1.22 11.30
N GLY A 172 1.49 -1.07 10.67
CA GLY A 172 1.17 -1.76 9.42
C GLY A 172 1.71 -1.03 8.20
N GLU A 173 2.27 -1.77 7.24
CA GLU A 173 2.82 -1.21 6.00
C GLU A 173 2.03 -1.66 4.77
N PHE A 174 1.84 -2.96 4.59
CA PHE A 174 1.10 -3.51 3.45
C PHE A 174 -0.01 -4.41 3.94
N VAL A 175 -1.15 -4.36 3.25
CA VAL A 175 -2.29 -5.24 3.55
C VAL A 175 -2.80 -5.89 2.28
N ILE A 176 -3.08 -7.18 2.38
CA ILE A 176 -3.85 -7.92 1.38
C ILE A 176 -4.97 -8.68 2.06
N ALA A 177 -6.08 -8.88 1.37
CA ALA A 177 -7.27 -9.54 1.89
C ALA A 177 -7.89 -10.47 0.85
N GLU A 178 -8.52 -11.53 1.33
CA GLU A 178 -9.17 -12.57 0.53
C GLU A 178 -10.12 -13.40 1.41
N GLY A 179 -11.34 -13.68 0.95
CA GLY A 179 -12.24 -14.62 1.62
C GLY A 179 -12.66 -14.26 3.05
N GLY A 180 -12.57 -12.98 3.44
CA GLY A 180 -12.79 -12.50 4.83
C GLY A 180 -11.52 -12.53 5.71
N ASP A 181 -10.41 -13.02 5.17
CA ASP A 181 -9.10 -13.05 5.80
C ASP A 181 -8.27 -11.84 5.36
N ALA A 182 -7.30 -11.46 6.18
CA ALA A 182 -6.33 -10.43 5.80
C ALA A 182 -4.93 -10.76 6.32
N MET A 183 -3.92 -10.46 5.51
CA MET A 183 -2.52 -10.50 5.88
C MET A 183 -1.95 -9.09 5.88
N VAL A 184 -1.22 -8.75 6.94
CA VAL A 184 -0.55 -7.46 7.10
C VAL A 184 0.94 -7.65 7.35
N ALA A 185 1.74 -6.88 6.63
CA ALA A 185 3.17 -6.72 6.86
C ALA A 185 3.36 -5.64 7.93
N MET A 186 3.97 -6.02 9.06
CA MET A 186 4.21 -5.13 10.19
C MET A 186 5.68 -4.75 10.28
N ILE A 187 6.00 -3.46 10.22
CA ILE A 187 7.37 -2.98 10.45
C ILE A 187 7.65 -2.97 11.94
N GLY A 188 8.81 -3.43 12.35
CA GLY A 188 9.25 -3.41 13.73
C GLY A 188 10.72 -3.00 13.83
N ASP A 189 11.17 -2.66 15.04
CA ASP A 189 12.59 -2.45 15.32
C ASP A 189 13.30 -3.74 15.77
N GLY A 190 12.57 -4.88 15.75
CA GLY A 190 13.07 -6.19 16.14
C GLY A 190 13.32 -6.35 17.65
N THR A 191 13.11 -5.31 18.46
CA THR A 191 13.43 -5.32 19.89
C THR A 191 12.21 -5.01 20.77
N ILE A 192 11.43 -4.01 20.38
CA ILE A 192 10.24 -3.53 21.10
C ILE A 192 8.99 -3.88 20.30
N VAL A 193 9.03 -3.72 18.98
CA VAL A 193 7.93 -4.06 18.08
C VAL A 193 8.40 -5.18 17.17
N PRO A 194 7.89 -6.42 17.31
CA PRO A 194 8.30 -7.52 16.45
C PRO A 194 7.76 -7.30 15.04
N ALA A 195 8.69 -7.13 14.09
CA ALA A 195 8.39 -7.13 12.67
C ALA A 195 7.86 -8.51 12.22
N GLY A 196 7.14 -8.53 11.11
CA GLY A 196 6.75 -9.76 10.42
C GLY A 196 5.36 -9.71 9.82
N ILE A 197 4.91 -10.86 9.33
CA ILE A 197 3.59 -11.00 8.74
C ILE A 197 2.61 -11.46 9.81
N TYR A 198 1.47 -10.79 9.88
CA TYR A 198 0.36 -11.15 10.75
C TYR A 198 -0.86 -11.44 9.88
N ARG A 199 -1.62 -12.45 10.26
CA ARG A 199 -2.83 -12.86 9.55
C ARG A 199 -4.02 -12.88 10.49
N THR A 200 -5.16 -12.44 9.99
CA THR A 200 -6.47 -12.70 10.59
C THR A 200 -7.22 -13.70 9.72
N GLN A 201 -7.94 -14.62 10.37
CA GLN A 201 -8.83 -15.59 9.72
C GLN A 201 -10.26 -15.49 10.24
N ASN A 202 -10.61 -14.30 10.75
CA ASN A 202 -11.84 -14.04 11.48
C ASN A 202 -12.29 -12.59 11.31
N ASP A 203 -12.26 -12.08 10.08
CA ASP A 203 -12.71 -10.71 9.75
C ASP A 203 -12.01 -9.62 10.58
N GLY A 204 -10.76 -9.87 11.00
CA GLY A 204 -9.96 -8.92 11.78
C GLY A 204 -10.33 -8.87 13.25
N ALA A 205 -11.12 -9.80 13.77
CA ALA A 205 -11.39 -9.88 15.20
C ALA A 205 -10.10 -10.12 16.00
N SER A 206 -9.13 -10.86 15.43
CA SER A 206 -7.78 -10.98 15.96
C SER A 206 -6.77 -11.35 14.88
N PHE A 207 -5.54 -10.89 15.04
CA PHE A 207 -4.39 -11.27 14.24
C PHE A 207 -3.47 -12.23 14.99
N SER A 208 -2.84 -13.12 14.25
CA SER A 208 -1.76 -13.98 14.74
C SER A 208 -0.55 -13.82 13.84
N ARG A 209 0.64 -13.77 14.44
CA ARG A 209 1.89 -13.73 13.68
C ARG A 209 2.09 -15.06 12.95
N LEU A 210 2.41 -15.01 11.66
CA LEU A 210 2.82 -16.19 10.92
C LEU A 210 4.22 -16.66 11.39
N PRO A 211 4.55 -17.95 11.30
CA PRO A 211 5.84 -18.47 11.78
C PRO A 211 7.03 -17.78 11.09
N ASP A 212 8.20 -17.78 11.74
CA ASP A 212 9.48 -17.18 11.28
C ASP A 212 10.09 -17.83 10.03
N VAL A 213 9.27 -18.47 9.18
CA VAL A 213 9.70 -19.06 7.89
C VAL A 213 10.32 -17.99 6.98
N ILE A 214 10.02 -16.71 7.23
CA ILE A 214 10.52 -15.60 6.46
C ILE A 214 11.49 -14.75 7.30
N PRO A 215 12.81 -14.96 7.16
CA PRO A 215 13.81 -14.13 7.84
C PRO A 215 13.82 -12.70 7.29
N GLY A 216 14.04 -11.73 8.17
CA GLY A 216 14.24 -10.31 7.84
C GLY A 216 13.00 -9.44 8.07
N ASP A 217 13.16 -8.15 7.74
CA ASP A 217 12.07 -7.18 7.82
C ASP A 217 11.10 -7.39 6.65
N PRO A 218 9.79 -7.25 6.89
CA PRO A 218 8.82 -7.39 5.83
C PRO A 218 8.99 -6.33 4.76
N GLY A 219 8.86 -6.77 3.51
CA GLY A 219 8.70 -5.90 2.37
C GLY A 219 7.29 -6.03 1.78
N ASN A 220 7.15 -5.64 0.52
CA ASN A 220 5.86 -5.48 -0.12
C ASN A 220 5.21 -6.83 -0.45
N PHE A 221 3.88 -6.88 -0.32
CA PHE A 221 3.07 -7.92 -0.96
C PHE A 221 2.80 -7.57 -2.42
N VAL A 222 2.87 -8.57 -3.29
CA VAL A 222 2.40 -8.49 -4.68
C VAL A 222 1.52 -9.69 -4.97
N ARG A 223 0.26 -9.46 -5.36
CA ARG A 223 -0.65 -10.53 -5.77
C ARG A 223 -0.69 -10.65 -7.28
N ILE A 224 -0.59 -11.89 -7.76
CA ILE A 224 -0.68 -12.25 -9.18
C ILE A 224 -1.57 -13.50 -9.28
N GLY A 225 -2.85 -13.29 -9.59
CA GLY A 225 -3.86 -14.35 -9.50
C GLY A 225 -3.97 -14.86 -8.06
N ASP A 226 -3.85 -16.17 -7.89
CA ASP A 226 -3.94 -16.84 -6.59
C ASP A 226 -2.60 -16.86 -5.83
N ARG A 227 -1.55 -16.28 -6.42
CA ARG A 227 -0.22 -16.23 -5.80
C ARG A 227 0.00 -14.93 -5.09
N ILE A 228 0.53 -15.01 -3.87
CA ILE A 228 1.07 -13.87 -3.15
C ILE A 228 2.58 -14.01 -3.10
N LEU A 229 3.25 -13.01 -3.66
CA LEU A 229 4.67 -12.82 -3.59
C LEU A 229 4.97 -11.86 -2.44
N TYR A 230 6.00 -12.18 -1.68
CA TYR A 230 6.50 -11.36 -0.60
C TYR A 230 8.01 -11.29 -0.68
N THR A 231 8.56 -10.08 -0.64
CA THR A 231 10.00 -9.88 -0.56
C THR A 231 10.37 -9.61 0.89
N SER A 232 11.28 -10.39 1.48
CA SER A 232 11.91 -9.99 2.73
C SER A 232 13.15 -9.16 2.43
N SER A 233 13.28 -8.03 3.12
CA SER A 233 14.50 -7.23 3.03
C SER A 233 15.48 -7.70 4.12
N GLY A 234 16.70 -8.00 3.69
CA GLY A 234 17.79 -8.39 4.58
C GLY A 234 18.41 -7.19 5.31
N VAL A 235 17.63 -6.17 5.67
CA VAL A 235 18.16 -5.09 6.51
C VAL A 235 18.52 -5.75 7.84
N ASN A 236 19.82 -5.99 8.04
CA ASN A 236 20.43 -6.71 9.18
C ASN A 236 20.61 -8.24 9.06
N LEU A 237 20.19 -8.91 7.99
CA LEU A 237 20.51 -10.33 7.74
C LEU A 237 20.92 -10.57 6.28
N ILE A 238 21.95 -11.39 6.06
CA ILE A 238 22.51 -11.72 4.73
C ILE A 238 21.50 -12.50 3.85
N THR A 239 20.36 -12.92 4.42
CA THR A 239 19.30 -13.69 3.76
C THR A 239 17.99 -12.92 3.67
N GLY A 240 17.89 -12.02 2.68
CA GLY A 240 16.60 -11.62 2.11
C GLY A 240 16.22 -12.54 0.95
N GLY A 241 14.97 -12.50 0.50
CA GLY A 241 14.60 -13.08 -0.79
C GLY A 241 13.11 -13.12 -1.08
N LEU A 242 12.75 -13.81 -2.15
CA LEU A 242 11.39 -13.89 -2.64
C LEU A 242 10.69 -15.14 -2.07
N PHE A 243 9.58 -14.92 -1.40
CA PHE A 243 8.71 -15.97 -0.87
C PHE A 243 7.40 -15.94 -1.62
N ILE A 244 6.87 -17.12 -1.91
CA ILE A 244 5.60 -17.30 -2.62
C ILE A 244 4.69 -18.19 -1.78
N THR A 245 3.45 -17.78 -1.62
CA THR A 245 2.35 -18.59 -1.09
C THR A 245 1.22 -18.68 -2.12
N GLU A 246 0.54 -19.82 -2.15
CA GLU A 246 -0.67 -20.09 -2.95
C GLU A 246 -1.87 -20.42 -2.03
N ASP A 247 -1.66 -20.33 -0.71
CA ASP A 247 -2.59 -20.75 0.34
C ASP A 247 -2.70 -19.67 1.44
N PHE A 248 -2.61 -18.41 1.02
CA PHE A 248 -2.77 -17.24 1.87
C PHE A 248 -1.92 -17.29 3.15
N GLY A 249 -0.67 -17.74 3.00
CA GLY A 249 0.35 -17.74 4.03
C GLY A 249 0.39 -18.96 4.96
N ASP A 250 -0.40 -20.01 4.68
CA ASP A 250 -0.28 -21.30 5.40
C ASP A 250 1.06 -21.98 5.11
N THR A 251 1.51 -21.93 3.86
CA THR A 251 2.83 -22.40 3.44
C THR A 251 3.54 -21.39 2.55
N TRP A 252 4.87 -21.39 2.64
CA TRP A 252 5.73 -20.48 1.88
C TRP A 252 6.84 -21.25 1.18
N THR A 253 7.02 -20.95 -0.11
CA THR A 253 8.14 -21.45 -0.92
C THR A 253 9.14 -20.33 -1.12
N PHE A 254 10.38 -20.56 -0.70
CA PHE A 254 11.48 -19.64 -0.96
C PHE A 254 12.03 -19.83 -2.38
N GLN A 255 12.12 -18.73 -3.14
CA GLN A 255 12.67 -18.70 -4.49
C GLN A 255 14.06 -18.09 -4.47
N ASN A 256 15.06 -18.92 -4.75
CA ASN A 256 16.47 -18.57 -4.56
C ASN A 256 17.25 -18.35 -5.86
N GLN A 257 16.65 -18.52 -7.04
CA GLN A 257 17.31 -18.32 -8.34
C GLN A 257 16.33 -17.82 -9.43
N TRP A 258 16.82 -16.91 -10.28
CA TRP A 258 16.24 -16.54 -11.58
C TRP A 258 17.11 -17.10 -12.70
#